data_AF-A0A9X9QRQ1-F1
#
_entry.id   AF-A0A9X9QRQ1-F1
#
_cell.length_a   1.000
_cell.length_b   1.000
_cell.length_c   1.000
_cell.angle_alpha   90.00
_cell.angle_beta   90.00
_cell.angle_gamma   90.00
#
_symmetry.space_group_name_H-M   'P 1'
#
loop_
_entity.id
_entity.type
_entity.pdbx_description
1 polymer ?
#
loop_
_entity_poly.entity_id
_entity_poly.type
_entity_poly.pdbx_seq_one_letter_code
_entity_poly.pdbx_strand_id
1 'polypeptide(L)'
;MAIIDRNLFLSTLKDARSRAILLERLKSSILDNTAVDLETVPFAGTNSTNLDEAIQCYIDYGELPLSGKLEDFWKAYEQALQLDNLEEEYGK
;
A
#
# COMPACT_ATOMS: atom_id res chain seq x y z
N MET A 1 -9.04 28.00 5.25
CA MET A 1 -10.43 28.51 5.38
C MET A 1 -11.01 27.91 6.66
N ALA A 2 -11.54 28.72 7.58
CA ALA A 2 -12.14 28.20 8.81
C ALA A 2 -13.60 27.78 8.56
N ILE A 3 -14.01 26.61 9.03
CA ILE A 3 -15.41 26.15 8.94
C ILE A 3 -16.18 26.78 10.11
N ILE A 4 -17.14 27.66 9.80
CA ILE A 4 -17.98 28.34 10.80
C ILE A 4 -19.45 27.89 10.77
N ASP A 5 -19.86 27.14 9.75
CA ASP A 5 -21.20 26.58 9.63
C ASP A 5 -21.28 25.17 10.24
N ARG A 6 -22.26 24.94 11.11
CA ARG A 6 -22.44 23.67 11.82
C ARG A 6 -22.75 22.51 10.88
N ASN A 7 -23.59 22.73 9.87
CA ASN A 7 -24.00 21.66 8.96
C ASN A 7 -22.84 21.24 8.07
N LEU A 8 -22.08 22.21 7.56
CA LEU A 8 -20.85 22.00 6.81
C LEU A 8 -19.79 21.26 7.65
N PHE A 9 -19.64 21.62 8.93
CA PHE A 9 -18.73 20.90 9.83
C PHE A 9 -19.12 19.42 9.97
N LEU A 10 -20.40 19.15 10.23
CA LEU A 10 -20.90 17.79 10.41
C LEU A 10 -20.89 16.97 9.12
N SER A 11 -21.18 17.56 7.96
CA SER A 11 -21.08 16.87 6.68
C SER A 11 -19.63 16.54 6.35
N THR A 12 -18.71 17.49 6.53
CA THR A 12 -17.27 17.29 6.32
C THR A 12 -16.73 16.14 7.19
N LEU A 13 -17.16 16.06 8.45
CA LEU A 13 -16.77 14.96 9.35
C LEU A 13 -17.27 13.59 8.86
N LYS A 14 -18.52 13.51 8.38
CA LYS A 14 -19.09 12.27 7.82
C LYS A 14 -18.37 11.84 6.54
N ASP A 15 -18.03 12.81 5.68
CA ASP A 15 -17.31 12.55 4.44
C ASP A 15 -15.89 12.06 4.73
N ALA A 16 -15.20 12.68 5.69
CA ALA A 16 -13.89 12.23 6.15
C ALA A 16 -13.94 10.78 6.67
N ARG A 17 -14.94 10.44 7.50
CA ARG A 17 -15.11 9.05 7.98
C ARG A 17 -15.38 8.07 6.85
N SER A 18 -16.22 8.44 5.89
CA SER A 18 -16.53 7.59 4.73
C SER A 18 -15.29 7.33 3.88
N ARG A 19 -14.46 8.35 3.67
CA ARG A 19 -13.18 8.23 2.95
C ARG A 19 -12.17 7.37 3.71
N ALA A 20 -12.07 7.51 5.02
CA ALA A 20 -11.21 6.66 5.84
C ALA A 20 -11.61 5.18 5.74
N ILE A 21 -12.91 4.86 5.81
CA ILE A 21 -13.40 3.48 5.64
C ILE A 21 -13.07 2.94 4.24
N LEU A 22 -13.21 3.76 3.20
CA LEU A 22 -12.86 3.35 1.84
C LEU A 22 -11.35 3.08 1.71
N LEU A 23 -10.52 3.94 2.30
CA LEU A 23 -9.06 3.78 2.30
C LEU A 23 -8.66 2.45 2.95
N GLU A 24 -9.18 2.15 4.15
CA GLU A 24 -8.90 0.89 4.84
C GLU A 24 -9.31 -0.34 4.00
N ARG A 25 -10.47 -0.30 3.34
CA ARG A 25 -10.90 -1.39 2.45
C ARG A 25 -9.97 -1.57 1.24
N LEU A 26 -9.49 -0.46 0.66
CA LEU A 26 -8.55 -0.52 -0.45
C LEU A 26 -7.19 -1.07 -0.01
N LYS A 27 -6.70 -0.67 1.17
CA LYS A 27 -5.49 -1.23 1.77
C LYS A 27 -5.61 -2.74 1.93
N SER A 28 -6.66 -3.23 2.62
CA SER A 28 -6.90 -4.67 2.75
C SER A 28 -6.99 -5.38 1.39
N SER A 29 -7.67 -4.79 0.41
CA SER A 29 -7.78 -5.39 -0.93
C SER A 29 -6.44 -5.49 -1.68
N ILE A 30 -5.44 -4.68 -1.31
CA ILE A 30 -4.10 -4.72 -1.91
C ILE A 30 -3.21 -5.66 -1.09
N LEU A 31 -3.18 -5.51 0.23
CA LEU A 31 -2.24 -6.20 1.11
C LEU A 31 -2.66 -7.64 1.43
N ASP A 32 -3.97 -7.91 1.56
CA ASP A 32 -4.49 -9.23 1.96
C ASP A 32 -4.80 -10.14 0.76
N ASN A 33 -4.66 -9.64 -0.48
CA ASN A 33 -5.08 -10.34 -1.70
C ASN A 33 -3.95 -10.42 -2.73
N THR A 34 -2.75 -10.72 -2.25
CA THR A 34 -1.56 -11.00 -3.06
C THR A 34 -1.26 -12.48 -3.11
N ALA A 35 -0.58 -12.92 -4.18
CA ALA A 35 -0.16 -14.31 -4.32
C ALA A 35 1.14 -14.63 -3.56
N VAL A 36 1.85 -13.61 -3.07
CA VAL A 36 3.01 -13.75 -2.17
C VAL A 36 2.82 -12.90 -0.91
N ASP A 37 3.48 -13.29 0.17
CA ASP A 37 3.51 -12.52 1.42
C ASP A 37 4.39 -11.28 1.26
N LEU A 38 3.77 -10.09 1.22
CA LEU A 38 4.43 -8.81 0.97
C LEU A 38 5.41 -8.41 2.09
N GLU A 39 5.23 -8.90 3.32
CA GLU A 39 6.17 -8.65 4.42
C GLU A 39 7.53 -9.32 4.17
N THR A 40 7.55 -10.39 3.37
CA THR A 40 8.77 -11.13 3.01
C THR A 40 9.48 -10.58 1.79
N VAL A 41 8.82 -9.75 0.98
CA VAL A 41 9.38 -9.18 -0.25
C VAL A 41 10.29 -8.00 0.11
N PRO A 42 11.62 -8.09 -0.11
CA PRO A 42 12.52 -7.01 0.25
C PRO A 42 12.26 -5.75 -0.59
N PHE A 43 12.19 -4.59 0.07
CA PHE A 43 12.01 -3.32 -0.62
C PHE A 43 12.69 -2.17 0.12
N ALA A 44 13.57 -1.44 -0.57
CA ALA A 44 14.24 -0.29 0.02
C ALA A 44 13.44 1.00 -0.24
N GLY A 45 12.77 1.51 0.79
CA GLY A 45 12.12 2.82 0.79
C GLY A 45 12.74 3.78 1.81
N THR A 46 12.16 4.97 1.95
CA THR A 46 12.64 5.98 2.91
C THR A 46 12.41 5.52 4.36
N ASN A 47 11.22 4.97 4.65
CA ASN A 47 10.81 4.48 5.97
C ASN A 47 10.33 3.02 5.94
N SER A 48 10.78 2.24 4.96
CA SER A 48 10.33 0.85 4.76
C SER A 48 11.47 -0.07 4.37
N THR A 49 11.38 -1.31 4.80
CA THR A 49 12.35 -2.39 4.52
C THR A 49 11.77 -3.56 3.73
N ASN A 50 10.44 -3.64 3.65
CA ASN A 50 9.70 -4.61 2.84
C ASN A 50 8.61 -3.92 2.01
N LEU A 51 8.02 -4.68 1.08
CA LEU A 51 7.06 -4.16 0.11
C LEU A 51 5.73 -3.76 0.77
N ASP A 52 5.29 -4.47 1.80
CA ASP A 52 4.10 -4.13 2.58
C ASP A 52 4.23 -2.73 3.21
N GLU A 53 5.28 -2.51 3.99
CA GLU A 53 5.59 -1.23 4.64
C GLU A 53 5.68 -0.10 3.62
N ALA A 54 6.30 -0.37 2.47
CA ALA A 54 6.51 0.63 1.43
C ALA A 54 5.19 1.06 0.77
N ILE A 55 4.29 0.12 0.50
CA ILE A 55 2.95 0.40 -0.02
C ILE A 55 2.13 1.19 1.01
N GLN A 56 2.19 0.80 2.29
CA GLN A 56 1.52 1.55 3.36
C GLN A 56 2.06 2.99 3.47
N CYS A 57 3.38 3.19 3.40
CA CYS A 57 3.99 4.52 3.41
C CYS A 57 3.56 5.39 2.21
N TYR A 58 3.43 4.79 1.02
CA TYR A 58 2.89 5.49 -0.13
C TYR A 58 1.43 5.93 0.10
N ILE A 59 0.59 5.03 0.61
CA ILE A 59 -0.83 5.30 0.82
C ILE A 59 -1.05 6.37 1.92
N ASP A 60 -0.34 6.28 3.04
CA ASP A 60 -0.57 7.13 4.21
C ASP A 60 0.19 8.45 4.17
N TYR A 61 1.39 8.45 3.59
CA TYR A 61 2.31 9.59 3.62
C TYR A 61 2.70 10.11 2.23
N GLY A 62 2.30 9.42 1.16
CA GLY A 62 2.69 9.79 -0.21
C GLY A 62 4.16 9.49 -0.52
N GLU A 63 4.82 8.65 0.26
CA GLU A 63 6.22 8.29 0.05
C GLU A 63 6.37 7.47 -1.24
N LEU A 64 7.15 7.99 -2.18
CA LEU A 64 7.51 7.26 -3.39
C LEU A 64 8.69 6.32 -3.12
N PRO A 65 8.88 5.28 -3.95
CA PRO A 65 10.12 4.51 -4.00
C PRO A 65 11.34 5.43 -4.15
N LEU A 66 12.55 4.96 -3.77
CA LEU A 66 13.78 5.76 -3.86
C LEU A 66 14.06 6.31 -5.27
N SER A 67 13.59 5.63 -6.30
CA SER A 67 13.69 6.09 -7.69
C SER A 67 12.68 7.18 -8.08
N GLY A 68 11.67 7.42 -7.24
CA GLY A 68 10.51 8.26 -7.51
C GLY A 68 9.44 7.62 -8.41
N LYS A 69 9.56 6.34 -8.77
CA LYS A 69 8.68 5.67 -9.75
C LYS A 69 7.76 4.66 -9.09
N LEU A 70 6.44 4.79 -9.30
CA LEU A 70 5.44 3.88 -8.75
C LEU A 70 5.60 2.43 -9.26
N GLU A 71 6.10 2.27 -10.48
CA GLU A 71 6.29 0.98 -11.13
C GLU A 71 7.26 0.07 -10.37
N ASP A 72 8.10 0.63 -9.49
CA ASP A 72 9.04 -0.16 -8.71
C ASP A 72 8.35 -1.05 -7.67
N PHE A 73 7.17 -0.66 -7.16
CA PHE A 73 6.34 -1.54 -6.33
C PHE A 73 5.95 -2.82 -7.09
N TRP A 74 5.50 -2.66 -8.34
CA TRP A 74 5.15 -3.81 -9.19
C TRP A 74 6.35 -4.67 -9.52
N LYS A 75 7.51 -4.06 -9.85
CA LYS A 75 8.72 -4.84 -10.17
C LYS A 75 9.16 -5.74 -9.02
N ALA A 76 9.14 -5.23 -7.79
CA ALA A 76 9.48 -6.03 -6.61
C ALA A 76 8.49 -7.19 -6.42
N TYR A 77 7.20 -6.93 -6.58
CA TYR A 77 6.15 -7.94 -6.52
C TYR A 77 6.31 -9.01 -7.62
N GLU A 78 6.52 -8.60 -8.87
CA GLU A 78 6.68 -9.48 -10.02
C GLU A 78 7.92 -10.38 -9.89
N GLN A 79 9.03 -9.85 -9.36
CA GLN A 79 10.22 -10.64 -9.06
C GLN A 79 9.94 -11.69 -7.99
N ALA A 80 9.21 -11.34 -6.93
CA ALA A 80 8.82 -12.29 -5.89
C ALA A 80 7.93 -13.41 -6.44
N LEU A 81 6.96 -13.08 -7.29
CA LEU A 81 6.13 -14.08 -7.97
C LEU A 81 6.95 -15.05 -8.82
N GLN A 82 7.96 -14.56 -9.53
CA GLN A 82 8.81 -15.42 -10.36
C GLN A 82 9.66 -16.37 -9.50
N LEU A 83 10.18 -15.89 -8.37
CA LEU A 83 10.96 -16.72 -7.44
C LEU A 83 10.11 -17.80 -6.78
N ASP A 84 8.91 -17.45 -6.31
CA ASP A 84 7.98 -18.40 -5.67
C ASP A 84 7.61 -19.55 -6.64
N ASN A 85 7.27 -19.21 -7.90
CA ASN A 85 7.00 -20.22 -8.93
C ASN A 85 8.21 -21.12 -9.22
N LEU A 86 9.44 -20.59 -9.19
CA LEU A 86 10.66 -21.37 -9.39
C LEU A 86 10.94 -22.30 -8.19
N GLU A 87 10.69 -21.84 -6.96
CA GLU A 87 10.80 -22.70 -5.78
C GLU A 87 9.77 -23.84 -5.81
N GLU A 88 8.55 -23.59 -6.26
CA GLU A 88 7.55 -24.64 -6.45
C GLU A 88 7.93 -25.67 -7.54
N GLU A 89 8.55 -25.22 -8.64
CA GLU A 89 8.95 -26.08 -9.76
C GLU A 89 10.19 -26.93 -9.45
N TYR A 90 11.18 -26.37 -8.74
CA TYR A 90 12.50 -27.00 -8.52
C TYR A 90 12.76 -27.44 -7.07
N GLY A 91 11.86 -27.15 -6.13
CA GLY A 91 11.96 -27.53 -4.71
C GLY A 91 11.38 -28.90 -4.34
N LYS A 92 11.09 -29.78 -5.31
CA LYS A 92 10.61 -31.16 -5.10
C LYS A 92 11.73 -32.20 -5.20
#